data_AF-A0A1Y0IH62-F1
#
_entry.id   AF-A0A1Y0IH62-F1
#
_cell.length_a   1.000
_cell.length_b   1.000
_cell.length_c   1.000
_cell.angle_alpha   90.00
_cell.angle_beta   90.00
_cell.angle_gamma   90.00
#
_symmetry.space_group_name_H-M   'P 1'
#
loop_
_entity.id
_entity.type
_entity.pdbx_description
1 polymer ?
#
loop_
_entity_poly.entity_id
_entity_poly.type
_entity_poly.pdbx_seq_one_letter_code
_entity_poly.pdbx_strand_id
1 'polypeptide(L)'
;MSSVEESRQGKVIDELKTFIKKVLSDPGLAQKCMEIARELKDEPDAQRKIAEAISSQTVVRIPEVMSEADKMFIEIIHDVLEDESALY
;
A
#
# COMPACT_ATOMS: atom_id res chain seq x y z
N MET A 1 -13.36 14.51 -19.74
CA MET A 1 -13.48 13.69 -18.51
C MET A 1 -14.96 13.46 -18.31
N SER A 2 -15.41 12.21 -18.24
CA SER A 2 -16.82 11.92 -17.93
C SER A 2 -17.04 11.99 -16.41
N SER A 3 -18.25 12.31 -15.97
CA SER A 3 -18.60 12.40 -14.54
C SER A 3 -18.35 11.09 -13.77
N VAL A 4 -18.33 9.95 -14.48
CA VAL A 4 -18.05 8.62 -13.93
C VAL A 4 -16.57 8.47 -13.57
N GLU A 5 -15.68 8.99 -14.42
CA GLU A 5 -14.22 8.95 -14.18
C GLU A 5 -13.84 9.84 -12.99
N GLU A 6 -14.44 11.03 -12.90
CA GLU A 6 -14.24 11.95 -11.78
C GLU A 6 -14.71 11.34 -10.45
N SER A 7 -15.87 10.66 -10.46
CA SER A 7 -16.38 9.97 -9.28
C SER A 7 -15.47 8.81 -8.84
N ARG A 8 -14.93 8.05 -9.80
CA ARG A 8 -13.97 6.96 -9.51
C ARG A 8 -12.67 7.51 -8.92
N GLN A 9 -12.10 8.55 -9.51
CA GLN A 9 -10.89 9.21 -8.98
C GLN A 9 -11.11 9.74 -7.57
N GLY A 10 -12.27 10.35 -7.30
CA GLY A 10 -12.64 10.81 -5.96
C GLY A 10 -12.61 9.68 -4.91
N LYS A 11 -13.14 8.50 -5.26
CA LYS A 11 -13.11 7.32 -4.37
C LYS A 11 -11.69 6.85 -4.06
N VAL A 12 -10.85 6.76 -5.10
CA VAL A 12 -9.44 6.36 -4.93
C VAL A 12 -8.71 7.33 -3.99
N ILE A 13 -8.93 8.64 -4.17
CA ILE A 13 -8.34 9.68 -3.30
C ILE A 13 -8.82 9.53 -1.85
N ASP A 14 -10.09 9.26 -1.63
CA ASP A 14 -10.64 9.11 -0.28
C ASP A 14 -10.16 7.85 0.44
N GLU A 15 -9.94 6.75 -0.30
CA GLU A 15 -9.29 5.54 0.18
C GLU A 15 -7.82 5.81 0.56
N LEU A 16 -7.05 6.47 -0.31
CA LEU A 16 -5.65 6.83 -0.02
C LEU A 16 -5.54 7.79 1.18
N LYS A 17 -6.43 8.79 1.30
CA LYS A 17 -6.50 9.66 2.49
C LYS A 17 -6.72 8.87 3.77
N THR A 18 -7.50 7.80 3.70
CA THR A 18 -7.77 6.95 4.86
C THR A 18 -6.51 6.20 5.28
N PHE A 19 -5.72 5.70 4.33
CA PHE A 19 -4.41 5.12 4.61
C PHE A 19 -3.46 6.15 5.25
N ILE A 20 -3.33 7.35 4.67
CA ILE A 20 -2.46 8.41 5.19
C ILE A 20 -2.84 8.76 6.64
N LYS A 21 -4.13 8.88 6.95
CA LYS A 21 -4.60 9.11 8.33
C LYS A 21 -4.16 8.01 9.29
N LYS A 22 -4.19 6.74 8.87
CA LYS A 22 -3.73 5.61 9.69
C LYS A 22 -2.24 5.71 9.98
N VAL A 23 -1.43 6.03 8.96
CA VAL A 23 0.02 6.23 9.12
C VAL A 23 0.34 7.37 10.07
N LEU A 24 -0.38 8.50 9.96
CA LEU A 24 -0.17 9.63 10.86
C LEU A 24 -0.67 9.36 12.29
N SER A 25 -1.62 8.44 12.47
CA SER A 25 -2.16 8.06 13.78
C SER A 25 -1.29 7.01 14.50
N ASP A 26 -0.62 6.14 13.72
CA ASP A 26 0.33 5.15 14.20
C ASP A 26 1.66 5.31 13.44
N PRO A 27 2.62 6.09 13.97
CA PRO A 27 3.91 6.32 13.33
C PRO A 27 4.71 5.05 13.04
N GLY A 28 4.46 3.96 13.78
CA GLY A 28 5.11 2.66 13.56
C GLY A 28 4.55 1.89 12.37
N LEU A 29 3.37 2.28 11.85
CA LEU A 29 2.71 1.59 10.75
C LEU A 29 3.56 1.59 9.48
N ALA A 30 4.13 2.74 9.11
CA ALA A 30 4.95 2.85 7.91
C ALA A 30 6.18 1.93 8.01
N GLN A 31 6.88 1.95 9.15
CA GLN A 31 8.02 1.07 9.40
C GLN A 31 7.63 -0.39 9.25
N LYS A 32 6.52 -0.81 9.87
CA LYS A 32 6.05 -2.21 9.81
C LYS A 32 5.68 -2.64 8.39
N CYS A 33 5.05 -1.76 7.60
CA CYS A 33 4.77 -2.04 6.18
C CYS A 33 6.07 -2.26 5.39
N MET A 34 7.08 -1.43 5.60
CA MET A 34 8.38 -1.57 4.92
C MET A 34 9.16 -2.81 5.37
N GLU A 35 9.10 -3.17 6.65
CA GLU A 35 9.70 -4.43 7.15
C GLU A 35 9.10 -5.65 6.46
N ILE A 36 7.77 -5.75 6.42
CA ILE A 36 7.04 -6.81 5.70
C ILE A 36 7.44 -6.84 4.22
N ALA A 37 7.51 -5.67 3.59
CA ALA A 37 7.84 -5.57 2.18
C ALA A 37 9.28 -6.03 1.90
N ARG A 38 10.26 -5.66 2.75
CA ARG A 38 11.65 -6.11 2.63
C ARG A 38 11.78 -7.63 2.74
N GLU A 39 11.00 -8.26 3.62
CA GLU A 39 11.02 -9.71 3.82
C GLU A 39 10.42 -10.49 2.64
N LEU A 40 9.44 -9.91 1.94
CA LEU A 40 8.65 -10.61 0.92
C LEU A 40 8.92 -10.17 -0.52
N LYS A 41 9.73 -9.12 -0.75
CA LYS A 41 9.94 -8.55 -2.10
C LYS A 41 10.48 -9.54 -3.13
N ASP A 42 11.27 -10.53 -2.71
CA ASP A 42 11.93 -11.50 -3.58
C ASP A 42 11.09 -12.78 -3.78
N GLU A 43 9.92 -12.86 -3.15
CA GLU A 43 9.03 -14.00 -3.25
C GLU A 43 8.22 -14.00 -4.54
N PRO A 44 7.87 -15.17 -5.09
CA PRO A 44 6.82 -15.26 -6.10
C PRO A 44 5.52 -14.66 -5.55
N ASP A 45 4.83 -13.88 -6.38
CA ASP A 45 3.64 -13.11 -6.01
C ASP A 45 3.86 -12.12 -4.85
N ALA A 46 5.05 -11.51 -4.76
CA ALA A 46 5.42 -10.56 -3.71
C ALA A 46 4.32 -9.54 -3.39
N GLN A 47 3.73 -8.88 -4.40
CA GLN A 47 2.66 -7.89 -4.19
C GLN A 47 1.47 -8.45 -3.40
N ARG A 48 1.00 -9.66 -3.76
CA ARG A 48 -0.12 -10.31 -3.07
C ARG A 48 0.27 -10.71 -1.65
N LYS A 49 1.45 -11.30 -1.47
CA LYS A 49 1.95 -11.72 -0.14
C LYS A 49 2.15 -10.53 0.78
N ILE A 50 2.68 -9.41 0.28
CA ILE A 50 2.85 -8.16 1.01
C ILE A 50 1.48 -7.61 1.43
N ALA A 51 0.52 -7.55 0.51
CA ALA A 51 -0.84 -7.10 0.83
C ALA A 51 -1.50 -7.97 1.92
N GLU A 52 -1.40 -9.29 1.82
CA GLU A 52 -1.90 -10.24 2.83
C GLU A 52 -1.21 -10.08 4.19
N ALA A 53 0.11 -9.93 4.19
CA ALA A 53 0.90 -9.74 5.40
C ALA A 53 0.60 -8.39 6.08
N ILE A 54 0.49 -7.30 5.33
CA ILE A 54 0.07 -5.99 5.85
C ILE A 54 -1.33 -6.08 6.44
N SER A 55 -2.27 -6.73 5.72
CA SER A 55 -3.66 -6.87 6.15
C SER A 55 -3.80 -7.70 7.44
N SER A 56 -2.94 -8.69 7.64
CA SER A 56 -2.95 -9.57 8.82
C SER A 56 -2.21 -8.99 10.03
N GLN A 57 -1.17 -8.18 9.81
CA GLN A 57 -0.29 -7.71 10.88
C GLN A 57 -0.49 -6.24 11.28
N THR A 58 -1.33 -5.49 10.56
CA THR A 58 -1.53 -4.05 10.78
C THR A 58 -3.01 -3.67 10.87
N VAL A 59 -3.28 -2.38 11.09
CA VAL A 59 -4.63 -1.78 11.05
C VAL A 59 -5.12 -1.48 9.63
N VAL A 60 -4.26 -1.63 8.63
CA VAL A 60 -4.62 -1.52 7.22
C VAL A 60 -5.29 -2.82 6.80
N ARG A 61 -6.41 -2.74 6.09
CA ARG A 61 -7.17 -3.90 5.63
C ARG A 61 -7.17 -3.86 4.11
N ILE A 62 -6.49 -4.82 3.50
CA ILE A 62 -6.40 -4.96 2.06
C ILE A 62 -7.17 -6.25 1.70
N PRO A 63 -8.23 -6.16 0.88
CA PRO A 63 -8.97 -7.33 0.43
C PRO A 63 -8.18 -8.13 -0.62
N GLU A 64 -8.55 -9.40 -0.81
CA GLU A 64 -7.96 -10.28 -1.84
C GLU A 64 -8.10 -9.67 -3.25
N VAL A 65 -9.28 -9.12 -3.55
CA VAL A 65 -9.50 -8.31 -4.75
C VAL A 65 -9.20 -6.86 -4.41
N MET A 66 -7.94 -6.46 -4.62
CA MET A 66 -7.45 -5.12 -4.35
C MET A 66 -8.19 -4.04 -5.14
N SER A 67 -8.56 -2.97 -4.45
CA SER A 67 -9.02 -1.73 -5.08
C SER A 67 -7.89 -1.07 -5.87
N GLU A 68 -8.20 -0.04 -6.63
CA GLU A 68 -7.17 0.77 -7.30
C GLU A 68 -6.26 1.48 -6.29
N ALA A 69 -6.80 1.97 -5.18
CA ALA A 69 -6.01 2.59 -4.12
C ALA A 69 -5.10 1.56 -3.41
N ASP A 70 -5.58 0.34 -3.19
CA ASP A 70 -4.77 -0.73 -2.60
C ASP A 70 -3.56 -1.07 -3.47
N LYS A 71 -3.77 -1.18 -4.79
CA LYS A 71 -2.69 -1.42 -5.75
C LYS A 71 -1.68 -0.29 -5.75
N MET A 72 -2.15 0.96 -5.81
CA MET A 72 -1.28 2.14 -5.73
C MET A 72 -0.48 2.17 -4.42
N PHE A 73 -1.10 1.78 -3.30
CA PHE A 73 -0.40 1.72 -2.03
C PHE A 73 0.75 0.69 -2.03
N ILE A 74 0.51 -0.51 -2.57
CA ILE A 74 1.56 -1.53 -2.72
C ILE A 74 2.64 -1.08 -3.70
N GLU A 75 2.28 -0.43 -4.81
CA GLU A 75 3.22 0.17 -5.77
C GLU A 75 4.14 1.19 -5.10
N ILE A 76 3.58 2.12 -4.32
CA ILE A 76 4.37 3.11 -3.56
C ILE A 76 5.36 2.43 -2.59
N ILE A 77 4.97 1.33 -1.94
CA ILE A 77 5.89 0.57 -1.09
C ILE A 77 7.07 0.04 -1.89
N HIS A 78 6.82 -0.50 -3.09
CA HIS A 78 7.88 -0.98 -3.97
C HIS A 78 8.79 0.16 -4.45
N ASP A 79 8.23 1.29 -4.85
CA ASP A 79 9.01 2.47 -5.26
C ASP A 79 9.98 2.90 -4.14
N VAL A 80 9.51 2.95 -2.90
CA VAL A 80 10.36 3.30 -1.75
C VAL A 80 11.44 2.25 -1.49
N LEU A 81 11.16 0.95 -1.68
CA LEU A 81 12.17 -0.10 -1.58
C LEU A 81 13.24 0.02 -2.67
N GLU A 82 12.84 0.34 -3.89
CA GLU A 82 13.75 0.55 -5.01
C GLU A 82 14.63 1.78 -4.76
N ASP A 83 14.05 2.89 -4.31
CA ASP A 83 14.77 4.09 -3.90
C ASP A 83 15.78 3.81 -2.77
N GLU A 84 15.39 3.03 -1.75
CA GLU A 84 16.28 2.57 -0.69
C GLU A 84 17.47 1.79 -1.26
N SER A 85 17.21 0.88 -2.21
CA SER A 85 18.25 0.05 -2.81
C SER A 85 19.20 0.84 -3.73
N ALA A 86 18.72 1.88 -4.40
CA ALA A 86 19.51 2.73 -5.29
C ALA A 86 20.46 3.69 -4.53
N LEU A 87 20.20 3.90 -3.23
CA LEU A 87 21.05 4.72 -2.35
C LEU A 87 22.28 3.97 -1.81
N TYR A 88 22.37 2.65 -2.02
CA TYR A 88 23.47 1.78 -1.58
C TYR A 88 24.27 1.20 -2.74
#